data_AF-A0A7J3JPC9-F1
#
_entry.id   AF-A0A7J3JPC9-F1
#
_cell.length_a   1.000
_cell.length_b   1.000
_cell.length_c   1.000
_cell.angle_alpha   90.00
_cell.angle_beta   90.00
_cell.angle_gamma   90.00
#
_symmetry.space_group_name_H-M   'P 1'
#
loop_
_entity.id
_entity.type
_entity.pdbx_description
1 polymer ?
#
loop_
_entity_poly.entity_id
_entity_poly.type
_entity_poly.pdbx_seq_one_letter_code
_entity_poly.pdbx_strand_id
1 'polypeptide(L)'
;MEAKVFEYTIDGKIPYYVKEQSDFIEIPFRVDSNVDVLFIEFSSPEAGCKLGIGVADSTGYLRGWSAERRSKIYIAKGTATPGYLPGDIPIGIWKVIVRLDSMVNGGCRYRLRIIGYRTVLGGITFDDVFRTLAYLTKNTNLIELVKGYSELISIMNYTYPCRDYSGTYKGSKYVEDNPTWYRGDLHVHSIHSDGRNTVCEVITLARNRGLNFIALTDHNTVSQNYELNIDSYRDPIVIPGMEVTTFYGHMNIFNIKR
;
A
#
# COMPACT_ATOMS: atom_id res chain seq x y z
N MET A 1 20.18 -3.00 16.65
CA MET A 1 19.24 -4.14 16.64
C MET A 1 17.97 -3.69 17.32
N GLU A 2 16.85 -3.80 16.61
CA GLU A 2 15.52 -3.34 17.01
C GLU A 2 15.03 -4.09 18.25
N ALA A 3 14.41 -3.38 19.19
CA ALA A 3 13.71 -4.02 20.28
C ALA A 3 12.31 -4.36 19.78
N LYS A 4 12.08 -5.63 19.41
CA LYS A 4 10.72 -6.17 19.25
C LYS A 4 9.99 -5.93 20.58
N VAL A 5 8.96 -5.10 20.54
CA VAL A 5 8.22 -4.70 21.74
C VAL A 5 7.13 -5.72 22.05
N PHE A 6 6.45 -6.18 21.01
CA PHE A 6 5.47 -7.25 21.12
C PHE A 6 5.38 -8.06 19.83
N GLU A 7 4.93 -9.30 19.98
CA GLU A 7 4.55 -10.19 18.91
C GLU A 7 3.47 -11.15 19.41
N TYR A 8 2.39 -11.29 18.65
CA TYR A 8 1.36 -12.28 18.95
C TYR A 8 0.58 -12.65 17.69
N THR A 9 -0.22 -13.71 17.80
CA THR A 9 -1.03 -14.23 16.70
C THR A 9 -2.48 -14.40 17.15
N ILE A 10 -3.41 -14.09 16.25
CA ILE A 10 -4.84 -14.33 16.36
C ILE A 10 -5.20 -15.34 15.28
N ASP A 11 -5.55 -16.56 15.68
CA ASP A 11 -6.12 -17.56 14.79
C ASP A 11 -7.65 -17.56 14.90
N GLY A 12 -8.33 -17.82 13.80
CA GLY A 12 -9.78 -17.88 13.79
C GLY A 12 -10.34 -18.58 12.55
N LYS A 13 -11.67 -18.63 12.47
CA LYS A 13 -12.40 -19.17 11.33
C LYS A 13 -13.59 -18.29 11.02
N ILE A 14 -13.74 -17.94 9.74
CA ILE A 14 -14.87 -17.23 9.17
C ILE A 14 -15.83 -18.28 8.61
N PRO A 15 -16.99 -18.54 9.24
CA PRO A 15 -18.00 -19.44 8.70
C PRO A 15 -18.58 -18.89 7.38
N TYR A 16 -18.98 -19.78 6.47
CA TYR A 16 -19.52 -19.38 5.17
C TYR A 16 -20.74 -18.45 5.25
N TYR A 17 -21.66 -18.71 6.19
CA TYR A 17 -22.88 -17.89 6.36
C TYR A 17 -22.57 -16.40 6.65
N VAL A 18 -21.37 -16.07 7.12
CA VAL A 18 -20.98 -14.66 7.35
C VAL A 18 -20.98 -13.89 6.03
N LYS A 19 -20.59 -14.53 4.92
CA LYS A 19 -20.59 -13.90 3.59
C LYS A 19 -22.00 -13.57 3.10
N GLU A 20 -23.01 -14.27 3.59
CA GLU A 20 -24.42 -13.99 3.27
C GLU A 20 -24.95 -12.75 4.00
N GLN A 21 -24.28 -12.35 5.09
CA GLN A 21 -24.70 -11.25 5.96
C GLN A 21 -23.85 -9.99 5.78
N SER A 22 -22.57 -10.17 5.49
CA SER A 22 -21.62 -9.09 5.34
C SER A 22 -20.55 -9.43 4.32
N ASP A 23 -20.09 -8.38 3.68
CA ASP A 23 -19.02 -8.36 2.70
C ASP A 23 -17.63 -8.24 3.34
N PHE A 24 -17.59 -7.84 4.61
CA PHE A 24 -16.39 -7.65 5.40
C PHE A 24 -16.58 -8.15 6.83
N ILE A 25 -15.48 -8.53 7.47
CA ILE A 25 -15.40 -8.65 8.93
C ILE A 25 -14.29 -7.75 9.48
N GLU A 26 -14.40 -7.39 10.74
CA GLU A 26 -13.35 -6.69 11.47
C GLU A 26 -12.73 -7.62 12.50
N ILE A 27 -11.41 -7.77 12.46
CA ILE A 27 -10.64 -8.51 13.46
C ILE A 27 -9.88 -7.48 14.31
N PRO A 28 -10.31 -7.22 15.56
CA PRO A 28 -9.61 -6.28 16.42
C PRO A 28 -8.28 -6.87 16.91
N PHE A 29 -7.26 -6.02 17.01
CA PHE A 29 -5.98 -6.35 17.62
C PHE A 29 -5.44 -5.14 18.42
N ARG A 30 -4.63 -5.40 19.43
CA ARG A 30 -4.16 -4.36 20.37
C ARG A 30 -2.74 -3.91 20.06
N VAL A 31 -2.53 -2.60 20.07
CA VAL A 31 -1.20 -1.97 20.11
C VAL A 31 -1.04 -1.38 21.51
N ASP A 32 -0.35 -2.10 22.41
CA ASP A 32 -0.29 -1.81 23.85
C ASP A 32 0.79 -0.79 24.25
N SER A 33 1.65 -0.41 23.32
CA SER A 33 2.85 0.35 23.62
C SER A 33 3.29 1.15 22.41
N ASN A 34 3.99 2.26 22.64
CA ASN A 34 4.60 3.04 21.57
C ASN A 34 5.62 2.20 20.81
N VAL A 35 5.34 2.03 19.52
CA VAL A 35 6.17 1.36 18.51
C VAL A 35 6.34 2.32 17.33
N ASP A 36 7.47 2.21 16.65
CA ASP A 36 7.75 3.03 15.46
C ASP A 36 7.28 2.33 14.18
N VAL A 37 7.06 1.02 14.27
CA VAL A 37 6.77 0.13 13.14
C VAL A 37 5.82 -0.96 13.58
N LEU A 38 4.80 -1.19 12.77
CA LEU A 38 3.84 -2.26 12.93
C LEU A 38 3.88 -3.15 11.69
N PHE A 39 4.20 -4.44 11.87
CA PHE A 39 4.05 -5.46 10.85
C PHE A 39 2.77 -6.25 11.08
N ILE A 40 2.06 -6.49 9.98
CA ILE A 40 0.81 -7.25 9.97
C ILE A 40 0.92 -8.32 8.88
N GLU A 41 0.79 -9.58 9.29
CA GLU A 41 0.78 -10.73 8.41
C GLU A 41 -0.58 -11.46 8.55
N PHE A 42 -1.31 -11.55 7.45
CA PHE A 42 -2.60 -12.24 7.36
C PHE A 42 -2.50 -13.40 6.38
N SER A 43 -2.94 -14.58 6.78
CA SER A 43 -2.95 -15.76 5.91
C SER A 43 -4.22 -16.57 6.09
N SER A 44 -4.67 -17.20 5.01
CA SER A 44 -5.79 -18.15 4.98
C SER A 44 -5.32 -19.41 4.26
N PRO A 45 -5.27 -20.57 4.93
CA PRO A 45 -4.67 -21.77 4.36
C PRO A 45 -5.58 -22.51 3.36
N GLU A 46 -6.90 -22.34 3.45
CA GLU A 46 -7.83 -23.04 2.56
C GLU A 46 -7.73 -22.56 1.11
N ALA A 47 -7.46 -23.50 0.20
CA ALA A 47 -7.54 -23.26 -1.24
C ALA A 47 -8.97 -22.83 -1.61
N GLY A 48 -9.10 -21.71 -2.34
CA GLY A 48 -10.38 -21.14 -2.75
C GLY A 48 -10.89 -20.01 -1.85
N CYS A 49 -10.30 -19.81 -0.67
CA CYS A 49 -10.53 -18.62 0.13
C CYS A 49 -9.73 -17.43 -0.44
N LYS A 50 -10.42 -16.43 -0.98
CA LYS A 50 -9.84 -15.16 -1.40
C LYS A 50 -10.30 -14.09 -0.41
N LEU A 51 -9.36 -13.64 0.40
CA LEU A 51 -9.61 -12.69 1.48
C LEU A 51 -8.63 -11.52 1.32
N GLY A 52 -9.15 -10.32 1.06
CA GLY A 52 -8.37 -9.09 1.04
C GLY A 52 -8.29 -8.45 2.43
N ILE A 53 -7.19 -7.76 2.74
CA ILE A 53 -7.05 -7.03 4.01
C ILE A 53 -6.98 -5.52 3.80
N GLY A 54 -7.70 -4.78 4.65
CA GLY A 54 -7.51 -3.38 4.97
C GLY A 54 -7.17 -3.21 6.45
N VAL A 55 -6.68 -2.03 6.84
CA VAL A 55 -6.31 -1.75 8.24
C VAL A 55 -6.86 -0.40 8.64
N ALA A 56 -7.52 -0.34 9.80
CA ALA A 56 -7.90 0.89 10.47
C ALA A 56 -7.15 1.01 11.81
N ASP A 57 -6.70 2.22 12.13
CA ASP A 57 -6.00 2.48 13.39
C ASP A 57 -6.95 2.65 14.57
N SER A 58 -6.40 2.85 15.77
CA SER A 58 -7.19 2.99 17.00
C SER A 58 -8.04 4.26 17.08
N THR A 59 -7.86 5.21 16.17
CA THR A 59 -8.73 6.40 16.03
C THR A 59 -9.91 6.15 15.10
N GLY A 60 -9.94 5.00 14.42
CA GLY A 60 -10.91 4.67 13.38
C GLY A 60 -10.51 5.16 11.98
N TYR A 61 -9.31 5.73 11.82
CA TYR A 61 -8.83 6.17 10.52
C TYR A 61 -8.36 4.99 9.68
N LEU A 62 -8.84 4.91 8.43
CA LEU A 62 -8.44 3.86 7.50
C LEU A 62 -7.01 4.10 7.03
N ARG A 63 -6.09 3.21 7.40
CA ARG A 63 -4.69 3.26 6.98
C ARG A 63 -4.48 2.74 5.58
N GLY A 64 -5.38 1.94 5.02
CA GLY A 64 -5.32 1.53 3.62
C GLY A 64 -5.72 0.08 3.37
N TRP A 65 -5.48 -0.38 2.15
CA TRP A 65 -5.95 -1.67 1.64
C TRP A 65 -4.90 -2.38 0.78
N SER A 66 -4.89 -3.70 0.82
CA SER A 66 -3.99 -4.54 0.03
C SER A 66 -4.52 -4.97 -1.35
N ALA A 67 -5.74 -4.56 -1.72
CA ALA A 67 -6.43 -4.94 -2.98
C ALA A 67 -6.23 -6.43 -3.38
N GLU A 68 -6.38 -7.34 -2.40
CA GLU A 68 -6.20 -8.81 -2.53
C GLU A 68 -4.79 -9.33 -2.87
N ARG A 69 -3.77 -8.48 -3.03
CA ARG A 69 -2.42 -8.94 -3.47
C ARG A 69 -1.46 -9.25 -2.34
N ARG A 70 -1.67 -8.68 -1.15
CA ARG A 70 -0.68 -8.69 -0.07
C ARG A 70 -1.25 -9.29 1.20
N SER A 71 -0.52 -10.28 1.70
CA SER A 71 -0.72 -10.92 3.00
C SER A 71 0.22 -10.37 4.07
N LYS A 72 1.24 -9.59 3.69
CA LYS A 72 2.26 -9.04 4.60
C LYS A 72 2.45 -7.56 4.32
N ILE A 73 2.22 -6.74 5.34
CA ILE A 73 2.32 -5.29 5.24
C ILE A 73 3.02 -4.73 6.47
N TYR A 74 3.55 -3.52 6.33
CA TYR A 74 4.10 -2.74 7.41
C TYR A 74 3.61 -1.30 7.34
N ILE A 75 3.47 -0.67 8.50
CA ILE A 75 3.15 0.75 8.67
C ILE A 75 4.18 1.34 9.63
N ALA A 76 4.83 2.42 9.23
CA ALA A 76 5.75 3.19 10.05
C ALA A 76 5.45 4.69 9.93
N LYS A 77 6.19 5.51 10.69
CA LYS A 77 5.95 6.96 10.75
C LYS A 77 6.10 7.68 9.41
N GLY A 78 7.14 7.41 8.62
CA GLY A 78 7.35 8.09 7.34
C GLY A 78 7.34 7.19 6.11
N THR A 79 7.14 5.88 6.28
CA THR A 79 6.95 4.94 5.17
C THR A 79 5.97 3.82 5.54
N ALA A 80 5.34 3.22 4.54
CA ALA A 80 4.44 2.09 4.70
C ALA A 80 4.48 1.21 3.44
N THR A 81 3.88 0.03 3.51
CA THR A 81 3.64 -0.80 2.31
C THR A 81 2.73 -0.07 1.32
N PRO A 82 3.01 -0.06 0.00
CA PRO A 82 2.12 0.49 -1.02
C PRO A 82 0.69 -0.01 -0.85
N GLY A 83 -0.25 0.93 -0.84
CA GLY A 83 -1.65 0.72 -0.47
C GLY A 83 -1.99 1.22 0.94
N TYR A 84 -0.97 1.45 1.79
CA TYR A 84 -1.11 1.93 3.15
C TYR A 84 -0.44 3.30 3.37
N LEU A 85 -1.03 4.08 4.28
CA LEU A 85 -0.59 5.41 4.66
C LEU A 85 0.42 5.33 5.80
N PRO A 86 1.59 5.99 5.67
CA PRO A 86 2.51 6.19 6.79
C PRO A 86 1.92 7.18 7.81
N GLY A 87 2.51 7.23 8.99
CA GLY A 87 2.12 8.16 10.05
C GLY A 87 2.27 7.54 11.42
N ASP A 88 2.00 8.34 12.46
CA ASP A 88 2.07 7.86 13.85
C ASP A 88 1.21 6.61 14.06
N ILE A 89 1.65 5.77 15.00
CA ILE A 89 1.01 4.50 15.35
C ILE A 89 0.37 4.67 16.73
N PRO A 90 -0.88 5.18 16.81
CA PRO A 90 -1.53 5.41 18.08
C PRO A 90 -1.75 4.10 18.83
N ILE A 91 -1.51 4.12 20.15
CA ILE A 91 -1.86 3.03 21.06
C ILE A 91 -3.38 2.80 21.01
N GLY A 92 -3.82 1.54 21.17
CA GLY A 92 -5.22 1.19 21.31
C GLY A 92 -5.64 -0.02 20.48
N ILE A 93 -6.95 -0.12 20.22
CA ILE A 93 -7.53 -1.23 19.45
C ILE A 93 -7.57 -0.85 17.98
N TRP A 94 -6.70 -1.48 17.21
CA TRP A 94 -6.70 -1.42 15.75
C TRP A 94 -7.60 -2.52 15.19
N LYS A 95 -7.90 -2.43 13.90
CA LYS A 95 -8.72 -3.43 13.21
C LYS A 95 -8.08 -3.82 11.88
N VAL A 96 -7.97 -5.12 11.65
CA VAL A 96 -7.84 -5.65 10.29
C VAL A 96 -9.24 -5.84 9.73
N ILE A 97 -9.53 -5.14 8.64
CA ILE A 97 -10.78 -5.28 7.89
C ILE A 97 -10.54 -6.34 6.83
N VAL A 98 -11.23 -7.48 6.93
CA VAL A 98 -11.09 -8.58 5.99
C VAL A 98 -12.26 -8.54 5.02
N ARG A 99 -11.96 -8.30 3.74
CA ARG A 99 -12.90 -8.43 2.64
C ARG A 99 -13.11 -9.90 2.31
N LEU A 100 -14.36 -10.30 2.15
CA LEU A 100 -14.76 -11.68 1.87
C LEU A 100 -15.05 -11.85 0.37
N ASP A 101 -14.03 -12.03 -0.46
CA ASP A 101 -14.19 -12.10 -1.93
C ASP A 101 -14.66 -13.46 -2.41
N SER A 102 -14.03 -14.52 -1.92
CA SER A 102 -14.46 -15.89 -2.19
C SER A 102 -14.28 -16.73 -0.94
N MET A 103 -15.29 -17.53 -0.62
CA MET A 103 -15.29 -18.41 0.54
C MET A 103 -15.69 -19.82 0.13
N VAL A 104 -15.05 -20.81 0.76
CA VAL A 104 -15.43 -22.22 0.64
C VAL A 104 -16.58 -22.53 1.60
N ASN A 105 -17.45 -23.49 1.25
CA ASN A 105 -18.62 -23.87 2.07
C ASN A 105 -18.26 -24.24 3.52
N GLY A 106 -17.06 -24.81 3.72
CA GLY A 106 -16.55 -25.14 5.05
C GLY A 106 -16.13 -23.94 5.90
N GLY A 107 -16.15 -22.72 5.36
CA GLY A 107 -15.56 -21.51 5.94
C GLY A 107 -14.05 -21.41 5.73
N CYS A 108 -13.50 -20.21 5.95
CA CYS A 108 -12.07 -19.91 5.77
C CYS A 108 -11.42 -19.71 7.13
N ARG A 109 -10.36 -20.46 7.44
CA ARG A 109 -9.53 -20.15 8.61
C ARG A 109 -8.63 -18.98 8.28
N TYR A 110 -8.27 -18.23 9.31
CA TYR A 110 -7.27 -17.19 9.17
C TYR A 110 -6.26 -17.26 10.31
N ARG A 111 -5.07 -16.77 10.01
CA ARG A 111 -4.02 -16.47 10.97
C ARG A 111 -3.58 -15.03 10.74
N LEU A 112 -3.69 -14.23 11.78
CA LEU A 112 -3.26 -12.84 11.83
C LEU A 112 -2.11 -12.69 12.83
N ARG A 113 -0.90 -12.43 12.34
CA ARG A 113 0.30 -12.19 13.15
C ARG A 113 0.61 -10.70 13.17
N ILE A 114 0.81 -10.15 14.36
CA ILE A 114 1.10 -8.74 14.59
C ILE A 114 2.43 -8.61 15.31
N ILE A 115 3.30 -7.73 14.83
CA ILE A 115 4.61 -7.47 15.43
C ILE A 115 4.84 -5.96 15.52
N GLY A 116 5.19 -5.49 16.72
CA GLY A 116 5.53 -4.09 16.97
C GLY A 116 7.01 -3.94 17.30
N TYR A 117 7.70 -3.01 16.64
CA TYR A 117 9.12 -2.73 16.88
C TYR A 117 9.33 -1.30 17.36
N ARG A 118 10.34 -1.12 18.22
CA ARG A 118 10.91 0.18 18.53
C ARG A 118 12.31 0.26 17.94
N THR A 119 12.56 1.37 17.26
CA THR A 119 13.85 1.71 16.67
C THR A 119 14.78 2.19 17.77
N VAL A 120 16.00 1.66 17.81
CA VAL A 120 17.03 2.01 18.81
C VAL A 120 18.07 2.97 18.21
N LEU A 121 17.87 3.41 16.97
CA LEU A 121 18.87 4.15 16.21
C LEU A 121 18.75 5.65 16.54
N GLY A 122 19.53 6.10 17.53
CA GLY A 122 19.57 7.49 18.00
C GLY A 122 19.73 8.51 16.86
N GLY A 123 18.62 9.15 16.49
CA GLY A 123 18.57 10.23 15.51
C GLY A 123 18.52 9.79 14.03
N ILE A 124 18.69 8.50 13.73
CA ILE A 124 18.48 7.95 12.38
C ILE A 124 17.04 7.47 12.31
N THR A 125 16.24 8.04 11.41
CA THR A 125 14.86 7.62 11.28
C THR A 125 14.81 6.21 10.67
N PHE A 126 13.78 5.44 11.03
CA PHE A 126 13.52 4.14 10.40
C PHE A 126 13.55 4.32 8.85
N ASP A 127 12.94 5.40 8.35
CA ASP A 127 12.92 5.77 6.92
C ASP A 127 14.31 5.89 6.28
N ASP A 128 15.33 6.39 6.99
CA ASP A 128 16.70 6.51 6.47
C ASP A 128 17.32 5.13 6.25
N VAL A 129 17.14 4.22 7.20
CA VAL A 129 17.56 2.81 7.06
C VAL A 129 16.84 2.16 5.87
N PHE A 130 15.56 2.45 5.67
CA PHE A 130 14.82 1.92 4.52
C PHE A 130 15.26 2.47 3.20
N ARG A 131 15.52 3.77 3.09
CA ARG A 131 16.07 4.34 1.86
C ARG A 131 17.42 3.72 1.53
N THR A 132 18.26 3.45 2.54
CA THR A 132 19.54 2.77 2.34
C THR A 132 19.35 1.31 1.91
N LEU A 133 18.50 0.54 2.60
CA LEU A 133 18.23 -0.85 2.22
C LEU A 133 17.65 -0.94 0.81
N ALA A 134 16.66 -0.11 0.48
CA ALA A 134 16.08 0.04 -0.86
C ALA A 134 17.10 0.35 -1.94
N TYR A 135 18.09 1.20 -1.63
CA TYR A 135 19.17 1.52 -2.54
C TYR A 135 20.10 0.32 -2.74
N LEU A 136 20.43 -0.41 -1.67
CA LEU A 136 21.31 -1.55 -1.73
C LEU A 136 20.67 -2.75 -2.45
N THR A 137 19.37 -3.00 -2.27
CA THR A 137 18.65 -4.08 -2.97
C THR A 137 18.61 -3.91 -4.47
N LYS A 138 18.67 -2.67 -4.95
CA LYS A 138 18.75 -2.36 -6.39
C LYS A 138 20.09 -2.71 -7.03
N ASN A 139 21.15 -2.78 -6.22
CA ASN A 139 22.52 -2.91 -6.71
C ASN A 139 23.19 -4.20 -6.21
N THR A 140 22.51 -4.98 -5.38
CA THR A 140 23.08 -6.18 -4.76
C THR A 140 21.95 -7.18 -4.48
N ASN A 141 22.23 -8.48 -4.64
CA ASN A 141 21.31 -9.53 -4.22
C ASN A 141 21.31 -9.64 -2.68
N LEU A 142 20.64 -8.70 -2.01
CA LEU A 142 20.48 -8.71 -0.56
C LEU A 142 19.47 -9.77 -0.09
N ILE A 143 18.69 -10.36 -0.99
CA ILE A 143 17.66 -11.35 -0.63
C ILE A 143 18.30 -12.47 0.17
N GLU A 144 19.48 -12.97 -0.24
CA GLU A 144 20.24 -14.00 0.48
C GLU A 144 20.63 -13.59 1.90
N LEU A 145 21.02 -12.33 2.09
CA LEU A 145 21.44 -11.78 3.37
C LEU A 145 20.26 -11.63 4.34
N VAL A 146 19.06 -11.38 3.81
CA VAL A 146 17.84 -11.14 4.61
C VAL A 146 16.85 -12.30 4.61
N LYS A 147 17.18 -13.49 4.06
CA LYS A 147 16.25 -14.65 3.99
C LYS A 147 15.66 -15.02 5.36
N GLY A 148 16.40 -14.78 6.44
CA GLY A 148 15.96 -15.02 7.83
C GLY A 148 15.08 -13.91 8.43
N TYR A 149 14.91 -12.78 7.75
CA TYR A 149 14.17 -11.61 8.22
C TYR A 149 13.03 -11.30 7.25
N SER A 150 11.92 -12.01 7.41
CA SER A 150 10.74 -11.89 6.55
C SER A 150 10.16 -10.47 6.47
N GLU A 151 10.37 -9.70 7.54
CA GLU A 151 10.02 -8.30 7.72
C GLU A 151 10.84 -7.43 6.77
N LEU A 152 12.17 -7.65 6.71
CA LEU A 152 13.05 -6.95 5.77
C LEU A 152 12.72 -7.28 4.32
N ILE A 153 12.42 -8.55 4.00
CA ILE A 153 11.99 -8.94 2.64
C ILE A 153 10.72 -8.20 2.24
N SER A 154 9.75 -8.10 3.15
CA SER A 154 8.49 -7.40 2.90
C SER A 154 8.77 -5.94 2.55
N ILE A 155 9.73 -5.29 3.20
CA ILE A 155 10.05 -3.90 2.92
C ILE A 155 10.85 -3.74 1.61
N MET A 156 11.82 -4.62 1.39
CA MET A 156 12.66 -4.63 0.19
C MET A 156 11.85 -4.80 -1.10
N ASN A 157 10.78 -5.59 -1.07
CA ASN A 157 9.91 -5.81 -2.22
C ASN A 157 9.11 -4.58 -2.64
N TYR A 158 9.03 -3.55 -1.79
CA TYR A 158 8.12 -2.42 -1.99
C TYR A 158 8.80 -1.06 -1.99
N THR A 159 10.13 -1.02 -1.89
CA THR A 159 10.87 0.22 -1.92
C THR A 159 11.53 0.43 -3.29
N TYR A 160 10.88 1.19 -4.16
CA TYR A 160 11.44 1.56 -5.45
C TYR A 160 11.60 3.08 -5.55
N PRO A 161 12.82 3.62 -5.32
CA PRO A 161 13.07 5.01 -5.67
C PRO A 161 12.77 5.25 -7.15
N CYS A 162 12.00 6.30 -7.41
CA CYS A 162 11.81 6.86 -8.73
C CYS A 162 13.15 7.12 -9.41
N ARG A 163 13.43 6.40 -10.50
CA ARG A 163 14.46 6.80 -11.43
C ARG A 163 13.78 7.75 -12.40
N ASP A 164 14.14 9.02 -12.33
CA ASP A 164 13.75 9.95 -13.39
C ASP A 164 14.42 9.45 -14.68
N TYR A 165 13.65 8.78 -15.54
CA TYR A 165 14.14 8.29 -16.82
C TYR A 165 14.25 9.48 -17.77
N SER A 166 15.34 10.22 -17.65
CA SER A 166 15.74 11.32 -18.55
C SER A 166 16.26 10.77 -19.88
N GLY A 167 15.43 10.01 -20.61
CA GLY A 167 15.69 9.56 -21.98
C GLY A 167 15.00 10.46 -23.00
N THR A 168 15.55 10.53 -24.22
CA THR A 168 15.09 11.34 -25.38
C THR A 168 13.57 11.34 -25.51
N TYR A 169 12.95 12.39 -25.00
CA TYR A 169 11.51 12.41 -24.74
C TYR A 169 10.74 13.21 -25.79
N LYS A 170 9.59 12.67 -26.22
CA LYS A 170 8.55 13.43 -26.92
C LYS A 170 7.66 14.06 -25.85
N GLY A 171 8.08 15.22 -25.33
CA GLY A 171 7.37 16.07 -24.36
C GLY A 171 5.86 15.89 -24.34
N SER A 172 5.23 15.78 -23.16
CA SER A 172 3.81 16.10 -23.06
C SER A 172 3.64 17.56 -23.47
N LYS A 173 2.58 17.88 -24.23
CA LYS A 173 2.28 19.30 -24.50
C LYS A 173 2.07 20.00 -23.16
N TYR A 174 2.76 21.11 -22.94
CA TYR A 174 2.39 22.07 -21.90
C TYR A 174 0.93 22.49 -22.08
N VAL A 175 0.28 22.88 -20.99
CA VAL A 175 -1.07 23.45 -21.07
C VAL A 175 -0.98 24.74 -21.88
N GLU A 176 -1.62 24.74 -23.05
CA GLU A 176 -1.75 25.88 -23.94
C GLU A 176 -2.98 26.72 -23.52
N ASP A 177 -2.88 28.05 -23.61
CA ASP A 177 -3.98 28.98 -23.29
C ASP A 177 -5.12 28.94 -24.33
N ASN A 178 -4.84 28.43 -25.53
CA ASN A 178 -5.85 28.26 -26.58
C ASN A 178 -6.59 26.93 -26.43
N PRO A 179 -7.88 26.84 -26.83
CA PRO A 179 -8.61 25.57 -26.83
C PRO A 179 -7.89 24.49 -27.66
N THR A 180 -7.36 23.49 -26.96
CA THR A 180 -6.59 22.37 -27.54
C THR A 180 -7.10 21.04 -26.96
N TRP A 181 -7.05 19.98 -27.76
CA TRP A 181 -7.33 18.62 -27.29
C TRP A 181 -6.15 18.06 -26.49
N TYR A 182 -6.43 17.56 -25.28
CA TYR A 182 -5.46 16.85 -24.45
C TYR A 182 -5.77 15.35 -24.44
N ARG A 183 -4.73 14.52 -24.54
CA ARG A 183 -4.83 13.07 -24.40
C ARG A 183 -4.49 12.68 -22.97
N GLY A 184 -5.31 11.87 -22.32
CA GLY A 184 -4.98 11.36 -21.01
C GLY A 184 -5.74 10.11 -20.64
N ASP A 185 -5.38 9.56 -19.49
CA ASP A 185 -6.01 8.39 -18.88
C ASP A 185 -6.61 8.79 -17.53
N LEU A 186 -7.89 8.49 -17.31
CA LEU A 186 -8.62 8.89 -16.10
C LEU A 186 -8.76 7.75 -15.09
N HIS A 187 -8.15 6.60 -15.35
CA HIS A 187 -8.27 5.43 -14.48
C HIS A 187 -7.00 4.58 -14.52
N VAL A 188 -6.05 4.88 -13.64
CA VAL A 188 -4.76 4.21 -13.61
C VAL A 188 -4.44 3.67 -12.22
N HIS A 189 -4.12 2.37 -12.19
CA HIS A 189 -3.66 1.67 -11.00
C HIS A 189 -2.14 1.54 -10.97
N SER A 190 -1.59 1.57 -9.77
CA SER A 190 -0.18 1.33 -9.49
C SER A 190 -0.02 0.13 -8.56
N ILE A 191 1.21 -0.11 -8.10
CA ILE A 191 1.43 -1.08 -7.02
C ILE A 191 0.70 -0.74 -5.72
N HIS A 192 0.15 0.48 -5.55
CA HIS A 192 -0.60 0.80 -4.34
C HIS A 192 -1.96 0.09 -4.26
N SER A 193 -2.42 -0.52 -5.35
CA SER A 193 -3.53 -1.47 -5.33
C SER A 193 -3.19 -2.72 -6.12
N ASP A 194 -3.85 -2.94 -7.26
CA ASP A 194 -3.75 -4.14 -8.08
C ASP A 194 -2.89 -3.96 -9.35
N GLY A 195 -2.44 -2.73 -9.63
CA GLY A 195 -1.53 -2.39 -10.72
C GLY A 195 -0.14 -3.02 -10.56
N ARG A 196 0.55 -3.26 -11.69
CA ARG A 196 1.86 -3.94 -11.69
C ARG A 196 3.05 -2.99 -11.67
N ASN A 197 2.82 -1.71 -11.94
CA ASN A 197 3.87 -0.72 -12.11
C ASN A 197 3.95 0.23 -10.92
N THR A 198 5.16 0.62 -10.55
CA THR A 198 5.38 1.70 -9.57
C THR A 198 4.77 3.00 -10.10
N VAL A 199 4.49 3.97 -9.23
CA VAL A 199 3.99 5.30 -9.66
C VAL A 199 4.93 5.91 -10.72
N CYS A 200 6.23 5.75 -10.54
CA CYS A 200 7.23 6.25 -11.49
C CYS A 200 7.30 5.50 -12.82
N GLU A 201 7.08 4.18 -12.82
CA GLU A 201 6.93 3.43 -14.08
C GLU A 201 5.64 3.80 -14.80
N VAL A 202 4.52 3.95 -14.08
CA VAL A 202 3.23 4.41 -14.63
C VAL A 202 3.41 5.75 -15.33
N ILE A 203 4.03 6.70 -14.65
CA ILE A 203 4.35 8.03 -15.18
C ILE A 203 5.27 7.93 -16.42
N THR A 204 6.34 7.13 -16.36
CA THR A 204 7.26 6.93 -17.48
C THR A 204 6.56 6.30 -18.69
N LEU A 205 5.62 5.37 -18.46
CA LEU A 205 4.84 4.72 -19.49
C LEU A 205 3.82 5.66 -20.14
N ALA A 206 3.17 6.51 -19.34
CA ALA A 206 2.25 7.54 -19.81
C ALA A 206 2.99 8.59 -20.64
N ARG A 207 4.14 9.03 -20.12
CA ARG A 207 5.12 9.90 -20.77
C ARG A 207 5.46 9.34 -22.15
N ASN A 208 6.01 8.13 -22.23
CA ASN A 208 6.40 7.47 -23.50
C ASN A 208 5.26 7.24 -24.50
N ARG A 209 4.00 7.23 -24.03
CA ARG A 209 2.80 7.14 -24.89
C ARG A 209 2.28 8.49 -25.37
N GLY A 210 2.92 9.59 -24.98
CA GLY A 210 2.51 10.95 -25.32
C GLY A 210 1.21 11.38 -24.63
N LEU A 211 0.92 10.88 -23.43
CA LEU A 211 -0.19 11.37 -22.63
C LEU A 211 0.16 12.74 -22.04
N ASN A 212 -0.82 13.65 -22.01
CA ASN A 212 -0.73 14.96 -21.36
C ASN A 212 -1.07 14.88 -19.87
N PHE A 213 -1.95 13.96 -19.49
CA PHE A 213 -2.33 13.74 -18.10
C PHE A 213 -2.66 12.28 -17.81
N ILE A 214 -2.53 11.90 -16.55
CA ILE A 214 -3.06 10.66 -15.99
C ILE A 214 -3.75 10.94 -14.66
N ALA A 215 -4.75 10.14 -14.28
CA ALA A 215 -5.30 10.12 -12.94
C ALA A 215 -4.92 8.83 -12.22
N LEU A 216 -4.28 8.96 -11.05
CA LEU A 216 -3.99 7.81 -10.19
C LEU A 216 -5.22 7.49 -9.35
N THR A 217 -5.75 6.29 -9.49
CA THR A 217 -7.03 5.88 -8.91
C THR A 217 -6.91 4.49 -8.27
N ASP A 218 -5.88 4.28 -7.45
CA ASP A 218 -5.73 3.03 -6.72
C ASP A 218 -6.93 2.75 -5.79
N HIS A 219 -7.27 1.47 -5.62
CA HIS A 219 -8.46 1.03 -4.89
C HIS A 219 -8.42 1.40 -3.40
N ASN A 220 -9.41 2.18 -2.95
CA ASN A 220 -9.67 2.52 -1.55
C ASN A 220 -8.43 3.05 -0.80
N THR A 221 -7.50 3.70 -1.53
CA THR A 221 -6.28 4.28 -0.98
C THR A 221 -5.85 5.50 -1.78
N VAL A 222 -5.20 6.42 -1.08
CA VAL A 222 -4.52 7.60 -1.66
C VAL A 222 -3.01 7.56 -1.43
N SER A 223 -2.48 6.42 -0.96
CA SER A 223 -1.06 6.27 -0.62
C SER A 223 -0.10 6.56 -1.79
N GLN A 224 -0.52 6.29 -3.02
CA GLN A 224 0.19 6.66 -4.25
C GLN A 224 0.35 8.17 -4.43
N ASN A 225 -0.56 8.98 -3.87
CA ASN A 225 -0.47 10.43 -3.94
C ASN A 225 0.62 11.00 -3.01
N TYR A 226 1.17 10.18 -2.11
CA TYR A 226 2.33 10.49 -1.28
C TYR A 226 3.65 10.13 -1.98
N GLU A 227 3.60 9.30 -3.02
CA GLU A 227 4.76 9.03 -3.86
C GLU A 227 4.93 10.18 -4.85
N LEU A 228 6.08 10.87 -4.76
CA LEU A 228 6.39 12.13 -5.43
C LEU A 228 5.71 13.36 -4.80
N ASN A 229 6.35 14.52 -4.98
CA ASN A 229 5.66 15.79 -4.78
C ASN A 229 4.72 16.01 -5.98
N ILE A 230 3.63 15.24 -6.03
CA ILE A 230 2.68 15.16 -7.14
C ILE A 230 2.12 16.55 -7.49
N ASP A 231 1.94 17.40 -6.46
CA ASP A 231 1.51 18.78 -6.63
C ASP A 231 2.48 19.62 -7.48
N SER A 232 3.75 19.24 -7.57
CA SER A 232 4.79 19.88 -8.38
C SER A 232 5.12 19.15 -9.69
N TYR A 233 4.63 17.92 -9.87
CA TYR A 233 4.90 17.12 -11.07
C TYR A 233 4.01 17.56 -12.23
N ARG A 234 4.57 17.74 -13.42
CA ARG A 234 3.87 18.36 -14.57
C ARG A 234 4.04 17.63 -15.90
N ASP A 235 4.76 16.50 -15.95
CA ASP A 235 5.08 15.83 -17.22
C ASP A 235 5.04 14.30 -17.16
N PRO A 236 3.87 13.67 -17.42
CA PRO A 236 2.56 14.29 -17.63
C PRO A 236 1.96 14.90 -16.35
N ILE A 237 0.90 15.70 -16.48
CA ILE A 237 0.11 16.13 -15.31
C ILE A 237 -0.43 14.89 -14.61
N VAL A 238 -0.20 14.79 -13.30
CA VAL A 238 -0.76 13.70 -12.49
C VAL A 238 -1.91 14.26 -11.66
N ILE A 239 -3.11 13.76 -11.92
CA ILE A 239 -4.32 14.08 -11.18
C ILE A 239 -4.38 13.12 -9.98
N PRO A 240 -4.27 13.61 -8.74
CA PRO A 240 -4.42 12.76 -7.57
C PRO A 240 -5.88 12.29 -7.47
N GLY A 241 -6.08 11.03 -7.18
CA GLY A 241 -7.42 10.45 -7.03
C GLY A 241 -7.41 9.17 -6.21
N MET A 242 -8.56 8.52 -6.21
CA MET A 242 -8.81 7.20 -5.63
C MET A 242 -9.97 6.57 -6.37
N GLU A 243 -9.90 5.25 -6.62
CA GLU A 243 -11.09 4.49 -6.98
C GLU A 243 -11.73 3.96 -5.69
N VAL A 244 -12.93 4.43 -5.39
CA VAL A 244 -13.74 3.85 -4.32
C VAL A 244 -14.36 2.58 -4.85
N THR A 245 -13.96 1.44 -4.28
CA THR A 245 -14.37 0.11 -4.69
C THR A 245 -15.26 -0.51 -3.63
N THR A 246 -16.48 -0.84 -4.03
CA THR A 246 -17.47 -1.52 -3.21
C THR A 246 -17.93 -2.81 -3.91
N PHE A 247 -18.68 -3.65 -3.20
CA PHE A 247 -19.33 -4.82 -3.82
C PHE A 247 -20.42 -4.46 -4.83
N TYR A 248 -20.91 -3.22 -4.80
CA TYR A 248 -22.01 -2.74 -5.65
C TYR A 248 -21.53 -1.92 -6.86
N GLY A 249 -20.22 -1.77 -7.02
CA GLY A 249 -19.63 -0.99 -8.09
C GLY A 249 -18.50 -0.09 -7.61
N HIS A 250 -17.84 0.53 -8.57
CA HIS A 250 -16.67 1.37 -8.35
C HIS A 250 -16.90 2.78 -8.88
N MET A 251 -16.23 3.77 -8.28
CA MET A 251 -16.23 5.14 -8.76
C MET A 251 -14.87 5.80 -8.57
N ASN A 252 -14.44 6.57 -9.57
CA ASN A 252 -13.24 7.40 -9.44
C ASN A 252 -13.61 8.73 -8.80
N ILE A 253 -12.85 9.11 -7.78
CA ILE A 253 -12.90 10.43 -7.18
C ILE A 253 -11.56 11.12 -7.45
N PHE A 254 -11.63 12.25 -8.13
CA PHE A 254 -10.45 13.04 -8.51
C PHE A 254 -10.23 14.21 -7.55
N ASN A 255 -8.99 14.71 -7.54
CA ASN A 255 -8.54 15.81 -6.70
C ASN A 255 -8.67 15.52 -5.19
N ILE A 256 -8.57 14.25 -4.80
CA ILE A 256 -8.41 13.89 -3.38
C ILE A 256 -6.96 14.11 -3.01
N LYS A 257 -6.74 15.16 -2.22
CA LYS A 257 -5.43 15.48 -1.66
C LYS A 257 -5.25 14.82 -0.29
N ARG A 258 -3.98 14.81 0.13
CA ARG A 258 -3.46 14.31 1.41
C ARG A 258 -4.41 14.49 2.59
#